data_AF-A0A6P1W6H9-F1
#
_entry.id   AF-A0A6P1W6H9-F1
#
_cell.length_a   1.000
_cell.length_b   1.000
_cell.length_c   1.000
_cell.angle_alpha   90.00
_cell.angle_beta   90.00
_cell.angle_gamma   90.00
#
_symmetry.space_group_name_H-M   'P 1'
#
loop_
_entity.id
_entity.type
_entity.pdbx_description
1 polymer ?
#
loop_
_entity_poly.entity_id
_entity_poly.type
_entity_poly.pdbx_seq_one_letter_code
_entity_poly.pdbx_strand_id
1 'polypeptide(L)'
;MGASIVLFIAGTLMSSLGFIVYKFKITKIIAGYDPKTVKDPDGLAMWIGKCFMCTGIIGVIIAFFNYLFSSSRSESFSFISFMVLSMIGGIISLAGAQKFHK
;
A
#
# COMPACT_ATOMS: atom_id res chain seq x y z
N MET A 1 -11.86 -3.89 -19.39
CA MET A 1 -11.28 -5.18 -18.91
C MET A 1 -9.79 -5.12 -18.58
N GLY A 2 -8.93 -4.48 -19.39
CA GLY A 2 -7.49 -4.42 -19.09
C GLY A 2 -7.16 -3.71 -17.77
N ALA A 3 -7.87 -2.62 -17.47
CA ALA A 3 -7.73 -1.81 -16.25
C ALA A 3 -7.87 -2.64 -14.95
N SER A 4 -8.91 -3.46 -14.89
CA SER A 4 -9.26 -4.25 -13.71
C SER A 4 -8.20 -5.31 -13.41
N ILE A 5 -7.66 -5.95 -14.45
CA ILE A 5 -6.59 -6.96 -14.31
C ILE A 5 -5.32 -6.32 -13.78
N VAL A 6 -4.92 -5.15 -14.31
CA VAL A 6 -3.74 -4.43 -13.85
C VAL A 6 -3.88 -4.02 -12.38
N LEU A 7 -5.04 -3.45 -12.00
CA LEU A 7 -5.31 -3.07 -10.61
C LEU A 7 -5.34 -4.27 -9.66
N PHE A 8 -5.87 -5.40 -10.11
CA PHE A 8 -5.87 -6.63 -9.32
C PHE A 8 -4.44 -7.12 -9.07
N ILE A 9 -3.63 -7.24 -10.12
CA ILE A 9 -2.22 -7.66 -10.01
C ILE A 9 -1.42 -6.70 -9.12
N ALA A 10 -1.57 -5.39 -9.35
CA ALA A 10 -0.90 -4.37 -8.55
C ALA A 10 -1.31 -4.41 -7.07
N GLY A 11 -2.61 -4.54 -6.80
CA GLY A 11 -3.15 -4.65 -5.44
C GLY A 11 -2.66 -5.90 -4.72
N THR A 12 -2.66 -7.06 -5.39
CA THR A 12 -2.14 -8.31 -4.84
C THR A 12 -0.64 -8.22 -4.58
N LEU A 13 0.14 -7.65 -5.50
CA LEU A 13 1.58 -7.44 -5.31
C LEU A 13 1.86 -6.52 -4.12
N MET A 14 1.22 -5.36 -4.04
CA MET A 14 1.37 -4.45 -2.88
C MET A 14 0.99 -5.14 -1.57
N SER A 15 -0.11 -5.90 -1.56
CA SER A 15 -0.56 -6.62 -0.37
C SER A 15 0.45 -7.68 0.06
N SER A 16 1.01 -8.44 -0.89
CA SER A 16 2.03 -9.46 -0.63
C SER A 16 3.34 -8.85 -0.10
N LEU A 17 3.80 -7.73 -0.69
CA LEU A 17 4.98 -7.01 -0.22
C LEU A 17 4.75 -6.46 1.19
N GLY A 18 3.59 -5.84 1.43
CA GLY A 18 3.22 -5.38 2.77
C GLY A 18 3.18 -6.52 3.78
N PHE A 19 2.68 -7.70 3.40
CA PHE A 19 2.66 -8.90 4.25
C PHE A 19 4.08 -9.36 4.60
N ILE A 20 4.99 -9.36 3.63
CA ILE A 20 6.39 -9.74 3.85
C ILE A 20 7.06 -8.74 4.81
N VAL A 21 6.91 -7.44 4.57
CA VAL A 21 7.47 -6.39 5.43
C VAL A 21 6.91 -6.52 6.86
N TYR A 22 5.61 -6.74 6.99
CA TYR A 22 4.91 -6.88 8.27
C TYR A 22 5.37 -8.13 9.05
N LYS A 23 5.45 -9.29 8.38
CA LYS A 23 5.73 -10.58 9.01
C LYS A 23 7.22 -10.79 9.30
N PHE A 24 8.09 -10.42 8.36
CA PHE A 24 9.54 -10.60 8.49
C PHE A 24 10.25 -9.39 9.11
N LYS A 25 9.53 -8.29 9.38
CA LYS A 25 10.04 -7.08 10.03
C LYS A 25 11.27 -6.49 9.35
N ILE A 26 11.34 -6.59 8.02
CA ILE A 26 12.52 -6.17 7.25
C ILE A 26 12.47 -4.65 7.10
N THR A 27 13.17 -3.92 7.98
CA THR A 27 13.29 -2.45 7.88
C THR A 27 14.29 -1.99 6.84
N LYS A 28 15.29 -2.82 6.50
CA LYS A 28 16.36 -2.46 5.56
C LYS A 28 15.86 -2.22 4.13
N ILE A 29 14.68 -2.72 3.78
CA ILE A 29 14.03 -2.49 2.47
C ILE A 29 13.18 -1.23 2.45
N ILE A 30 12.99 -0.57 3.61
CA ILE A 30 12.27 0.69 3.70
C ILE A 30 13.21 1.80 3.21
N ALA A 31 12.80 2.49 2.15
CA ALA A 31 13.55 3.61 1.62
C ALA A 31 13.75 4.69 2.70
N GLY A 32 14.99 5.17 2.85
CA GLY A 32 15.35 6.18 3.84
C GLY A 32 15.51 5.66 5.27
N TYR A 33 15.50 4.35 5.50
CA TYR A 33 15.78 3.77 6.82
C TYR A 33 17.24 4.01 7.24
N ASP A 34 17.43 4.65 8.40
CA ASP A 34 18.72 4.75 9.09
C ASP A 34 18.59 4.14 10.51
N PRO A 35 19.37 3.09 10.86
CA PRO A 35 19.33 2.50 12.19
C PRO A 35 19.73 3.47 13.32
N LYS A 36 20.40 4.60 13.02
CA LYS A 36 20.77 5.60 14.03
C LYS A 36 19.60 6.49 14.43
N THR A 37 18.69 6.79 13.51
CA THR A 37 17.57 7.72 13.69
C THR A 37 16.28 7.04 14.14
N VAL A 38 16.13 5.74 13.85
CA VAL A 38 14.96 4.95 14.24
C VAL A 38 15.15 4.38 15.65
N LYS A 39 14.19 4.63 16.56
CA LYS A 39 14.20 4.07 17.93
C LYS A 39 13.58 2.68 18.01
N ASP A 40 12.61 2.39 17.14
CA ASP A 40 11.88 1.13 17.11
C ASP A 40 11.72 0.63 15.67
N PRO A 41 12.70 -0.15 15.16
CA PRO A 41 12.68 -0.64 13.78
C PRO A 41 11.55 -1.65 13.55
N ASP A 42 11.26 -2.51 14.52
CA ASP A 42 10.21 -3.53 14.39
C ASP A 42 8.83 -2.88 14.27
N GLY A 43 8.55 -1.88 15.11
CA GLY A 43 7.30 -1.11 15.04
C GLY A 43 7.16 -0.36 13.72
N LEU A 44 8.26 0.21 13.20
CA LEU A 44 8.27 0.86 11.88
C LEU A 44 7.93 -0.12 10.75
N ALA A 45 8.56 -1.30 10.73
CA ALA A 45 8.27 -2.32 9.72
C ALA A 45 6.82 -2.81 9.80
N MET A 46 6.29 -3.05 11.00
CA MET A 46 4.89 -3.41 11.18
C MET A 46 3.94 -2.32 10.66
N TRP A 47 4.23 -1.04 10.95
CA TRP A 47 3.42 0.07 10.51
C TRP A 47 3.42 0.20 8.98
N ILE A 48 4.60 0.25 8.36
CA ILE A 48 4.73 0.37 6.91
C ILE A 48 4.12 -0.83 6.20
N GLY A 49 4.40 -2.05 6.68
CA GLY A 49 3.81 -3.27 6.15
C GLY A 49 2.29 -3.24 6.20
N LYS A 50 1.70 -2.83 7.33
CA LYS A 50 0.24 -2.70 7.48
C LYS A 50 -0.35 -1.65 6.54
N CYS A 51 0.29 -0.49 6.37
CA CYS A 51 -0.14 0.53 5.41
C CYS A 51 -0.09 0.01 3.96
N PHE A 52 0.97 -0.70 3.58
CA PHE A 52 1.09 -1.34 2.26
C PHE A 52 0.04 -2.43 2.05
N MET A 53 -0.25 -3.24 3.07
CA MET A 53 -1.32 -4.23 3.01
C MET A 53 -2.69 -3.59 2.82
N CYS A 54 -3.01 -2.55 3.60
CA CYS A 54 -4.28 -1.84 3.49
C CYS A 54 -4.45 -1.21 2.11
N THR A 55 -3.43 -0.53 1.58
CA THR A 55 -3.48 0.08 0.23
C THR A 55 -3.62 -0.98 -0.86
N GLY A 56 -2.91 -2.11 -0.76
CA GLY A 56 -3.06 -3.24 -1.68
C GLY A 56 -4.46 -3.87 -1.66
N ILE A 57 -5.01 -4.09 -0.46
CA ILE A 57 -6.38 -4.63 -0.28
C ILE A 57 -7.42 -3.69 -0.89
N ILE A 58 -7.28 -2.38 -0.67
CA ILE A 58 -8.13 -1.36 -1.30
C ILE A 58 -8.06 -1.47 -2.83
N GLY A 59 -6.86 -1.65 -3.39
CA GLY A 59 -6.68 -1.87 -4.83
C GLY A 59 -7.42 -3.10 -5.36
N VAL A 60 -7.34 -4.23 -4.64
CA VAL A 60 -8.06 -5.46 -4.99
C VAL A 60 -9.58 -5.25 -4.92
N ILE A 61 -10.08 -4.55 -3.91
CA ILE A 61 -11.50 -4.22 -3.78
C ILE A 61 -11.95 -3.35 -4.96
N ILE A 62 -11.19 -2.31 -5.31
CA ILE A 62 -11.50 -1.45 -6.46
C ILE A 62 -11.51 -2.24 -7.76
N ALA A 63 -10.54 -3.14 -7.96
CA ALA A 63 -10.49 -4.01 -9.14
C ALA A 63 -11.73 -4.93 -9.21
N PHE A 64 -12.17 -5.48 -8.07
CA PHE A 64 -13.35 -6.31 -7.99
C PHE A 64 -14.64 -5.54 -8.31
N PHE A 65 -14.80 -4.32 -7.77
CA PHE A 65 -15.92 -3.45 -8.13
C PHE A 65 -15.90 -3.06 -9.61
N ASN A 66 -14.71 -2.80 -10.16
CA ASN A 66 -14.57 -2.47 -11.57
C ASN A 66 -14.96 -3.64 -12.49
N TYR A 67 -14.63 -4.87 -12.09
CA TYR A 67 -15.03 -6.09 -12.79
C TYR A 67 -16.55 -6.29 -12.80
N LEU A 68 -17.24 -6.00 -11.69
CA LEU A 68 -18.70 -6.14 -11.58
C LEU A 68 -19.49 -5.06 -12.35
N PHE A 69 -19.03 -3.80 -12.30
CA PHE A 69 -19.75 -2.64 -12.87
C PHE A 69 -19.10 -2.14 -14.17
N SER A 70 -18.56 -3.06 -14.98
CA SER A 70 -17.74 -2.79 -16.16
C SER A 70 -18.42 -1.81 -17.14
N SER A 71 -18.01 -0.54 -17.09
CA SER A 71 -18.43 0.54 -17.99
C SER A 71 -17.23 1.44 -18.27
N SER A 72 -17.13 1.99 -19.48
CA SER A 72 -15.93 2.77 -19.86
C SER A 72 -15.68 3.98 -18.95
N ARG A 73 -16.72 4.54 -18.33
CA ARG A 73 -16.60 5.63 -17.35
C ARG A 73 -16.16 5.14 -15.96
N SER A 74 -16.49 3.90 -15.58
CA SER A 74 -16.09 3.33 -14.28
C SER A 74 -14.62 2.94 -14.25
N GLU A 75 -14.01 2.57 -15.39
CA GLU A 75 -12.56 2.30 -15.49
C GLU A 75 -11.70 3.51 -15.11
N SER A 76 -11.96 4.69 -15.70
CA SER A 76 -11.21 5.91 -15.37
C SER A 76 -11.39 6.31 -13.91
N PHE A 77 -12.61 6.18 -13.38
CA PHE A 77 -12.89 6.53 -11.99
C PHE A 77 -12.16 5.60 -11.00
N SER A 78 -12.10 4.30 -11.29
CA SER A 78 -11.35 3.31 -10.49
C SER A 78 -9.85 3.58 -10.46
N PHE A 79 -9.26 4.00 -11.59
CA PHE A 79 -7.84 4.36 -11.62
C PHE A 79 -7.53 5.60 -10.79
N ILE A 80 -8.33 6.65 -10.97
CA ILE A 80 -8.16 7.92 -10.23
C ILE A 80 -8.33 7.66 -8.73
N SER A 81 -9.35 6.89 -8.33
CA SER A 81 -9.58 6.58 -6.92
C SER A 81 -8.43 5.77 -6.33
N PHE A 82 -7.91 4.77 -7.04
CA PHE A 82 -6.76 4.00 -6.58
C PHE A 82 -5.51 4.88 -6.41
N MET A 83 -5.23 5.75 -7.38
CA MET A 83 -4.10 6.67 -7.31
C MET A 83 -4.20 7.59 -6.09
N VAL A 84 -5.34 8.27 -5.90
CA VAL A 84 -5.57 9.17 -4.77
C VAL A 84 -5.46 8.41 -3.44
N LEU A 85 -6.07 7.23 -3.33
CA LEU A 85 -6.03 6.42 -2.10
C LEU A 85 -4.61 5.91 -1.78
N SER A 86 -3.82 5.55 -2.80
CA SER A 86 -2.43 5.16 -2.61
C SER A 86 -1.56 6.31 -2.12
N MET A 87 -1.78 7.53 -2.63
CA MET A 87 -1.06 8.73 -2.19
C MET A 87 -1.41 9.08 -0.74
N ILE A 88 -2.69 9.04 -0.38
CA ILE A 88 -3.15 9.23 1.00
C ILE A 88 -2.53 8.16 1.91
N GLY A 89 -2.53 6.89 1.49
CA GLY A 89 -1.88 5.80 2.21
C GLY A 89 -0.39 6.03 2.42
N GLY A 90 0.31 6.57 1.41
CA GLY A 90 1.71 6.98 1.51
C GLY A 90 1.93 8.08 2.53
N ILE A 91 1.09 9.13 2.54
CA ILE A 91 1.16 10.21 3.52
C ILE A 91 0.93 9.67 4.95
N ILE A 92 -0.08 8.81 5.14
CA ILE A 92 -0.36 8.18 6.44
C ILE A 92 0.82 7.30 6.87
N SER A 93 1.43 6.57 5.94
CA SER A 93 2.60 5.74 6.21
C SER A 93 3.78 6.59 6.69
N LEU A 94 4.08 7.69 5.98
CA LEU A 94 5.14 8.65 6.34
C LEU A 94 4.87 9.34 7.67
N ALA A 95 3.65 9.85 7.88
CA ALA A 95 3.26 10.54 9.11
C ALA A 95 3.36 9.59 10.32
N GLY A 96 2.90 8.35 10.18
CA GLY A 96 3.02 7.36 11.25
C GLY A 96 4.46 6.86 11.45
N ALA A 97 5.28 6.83 10.40
CA ALA A 97 6.70 6.48 10.50
C ALA A 97 7.48 7.44 11.42
N GLN A 98 7.11 8.72 11.47
CA GLN A 98 7.73 9.71 12.36
C GLN A 98 7.62 9.31 13.84
N LYS A 99 6.55 8.60 14.24
CA LYS A 99 6.39 8.10 15.62
C LYS A 99 7.51 7.16 16.06
N PHE A 100 8.15 6.45 15.11
CA PHE A 100 9.22 5.48 15.36
C PHE A 100 10.63 6.07 15.20
N HIS A 101 10.73 7.35 14.84
CA HIS A 101 11.99 8.08 14.86
C HIS A 101 12.24 8.68 16.26
N LYS A 102 13.51 8.97 16.54
CA LYS A 102 13.96 9.63 17.76
C LYS A 102 13.60 11.11 17.75
#